data_AF-D5AT60-F1
#
_entry.id   AF-D5AT60-F1
#
_cell.length_a   1.000
_cell.length_b   1.000
_cell.length_c   1.000
_cell.angle_alpha   90.00
_cell.angle_beta   90.00
_cell.angle_gamma   90.00
#
_symmetry.space_group_name_H-M   'P 1'
#
loop_
_entity.id
_entity.type
_entity.pdbx_description
1 polymer ?
#
loop_
_entity_poly.entity_id
_entity_poly.type
_entity_poly.pdbx_seq_one_letter_code
_entity_poly.pdbx_strand_id
1 'polypeptide(L)'
;MKDLPMKDLPLSPATDARAAPAPAAPWQDDVLAVLRLMIDSYRAPERDGWCLALDRAQARWGETRGAIVFADLAQVLSRLRVTRHSPFGFGRVDGSQPRPTRHEALFLQVARLSHAGHATQAEAVATLLCEGNEVTAYLNAVRRLVAHFD
;
A
#
# COMPACT_ATOMS: atom_id res chain seq x y z
N MET A 1 -56.70 -19.95 -5.10
CA MET A 1 -55.53 -19.07 -5.19
C MET A 1 -55.56 -18.13 -4.00
N LYS A 2 -54.78 -18.44 -2.96
CA LYS A 2 -54.58 -17.56 -1.79
C LYS A 2 -53.10 -17.61 -1.49
N ASP A 3 -52.48 -16.44 -1.60
CA ASP A 3 -51.04 -16.20 -1.52
C ASP A 3 -50.44 -16.73 -0.23
N LEU A 4 -49.34 -17.47 -0.37
CA LEU A 4 -48.45 -17.82 0.73
C LEU A 4 -47.69 -16.55 1.14
N PRO A 5 -47.75 -16.10 2.42
CA PRO A 5 -46.93 -14.99 2.85
C PRO A 5 -45.46 -15.42 2.85
N MET A 6 -44.68 -14.72 2.04
CA MET A 6 -43.22 -14.73 2.04
C MET A 6 -42.78 -14.39 3.47
N LYS A 7 -42.43 -15.40 4.26
CA LYS A 7 -41.78 -15.19 5.56
C LYS A 7 -40.44 -14.55 5.26
N ASP A 8 -40.31 -13.28 5.65
CA ASP A 8 -39.06 -12.56 5.69
C ASP A 8 -37.98 -13.46 6.28
N LEU A 9 -37.04 -13.89 5.43
CA LEU A 9 -35.80 -14.47 5.91
C LEU A 9 -35.14 -13.37 6.76
N PRO A 10 -34.77 -13.65 8.02
CA PRO A 10 -33.95 -12.71 8.75
C PRO A 10 -32.64 -12.59 7.99
N LEU A 11 -32.42 -11.44 7.37
CA LEU A 11 -31.09 -11.00 6.98
C LEU A 11 -30.29 -10.99 8.28
N SER A 12 -29.51 -12.06 8.48
CA SER A 12 -28.54 -12.14 9.56
C SER A 12 -27.72 -10.85 9.50
N PRO A 13 -27.53 -10.11 10.60
CA PRO A 13 -26.63 -8.97 10.62
C PRO A 13 -25.21 -9.52 10.55
N ALA A 14 -24.85 -10.02 9.36
CA ALA A 14 -23.52 -10.45 9.03
C ALA A 14 -22.68 -9.18 8.94
N THR A 15 -22.23 -8.77 10.12
CA THR A 15 -21.03 -8.00 10.35
C THR A 15 -21.02 -6.68 9.57
N ASP A 16 -21.57 -5.64 10.19
CA ASP A 16 -21.03 -4.28 10.06
C ASP A 16 -19.57 -4.27 10.55
N ALA A 17 -18.69 -5.01 9.88
CA ALA A 17 -17.26 -4.83 9.95
C ALA A 17 -16.95 -3.64 9.06
N ARG A 18 -17.40 -2.45 9.49
CA ARG A 18 -16.51 -1.31 9.47
C ARG A 18 -15.35 -1.70 10.38
N ALA A 19 -14.44 -2.51 9.85
CA ALA A 19 -13.18 -2.82 10.50
C ALA A 19 -12.60 -1.46 10.86
N ALA A 20 -12.49 -1.20 12.16
CA ALA A 20 -11.86 0.02 12.64
C ALA A 20 -10.53 0.16 11.87
N PRO A 21 -10.19 1.34 11.35
CA PRO A 21 -8.96 1.49 10.60
C PRO A 21 -7.84 0.99 11.50
N ALA A 22 -7.12 -0.04 11.04
CA ALA A 22 -5.98 -0.58 11.77
C ALA A 22 -5.09 0.60 12.21
N PRO A 23 -4.62 0.64 13.47
CA PRO A 23 -3.82 1.76 13.96
C PRO A 23 -2.71 2.09 12.97
N ALA A 24 -2.39 3.38 12.85
CA ALA A 24 -1.33 3.82 11.96
C ALA A 24 -0.01 3.17 12.42
N ALA A 25 0.42 2.14 11.68
CA ALA A 25 1.70 1.50 11.87
C ALA A 25 2.82 2.56 11.80
N PRO A 26 3.79 2.54 12.74
CA PRO A 26 4.74 3.62 12.97
C PRO A 26 5.72 3.86 11.82
N TRP A 27 5.73 3.00 10.81
CA TRP A 27 6.59 3.05 9.63
C TRP A 27 5.90 3.65 8.39
N GLN A 28 4.58 3.91 8.41
CA GLN A 28 3.82 4.27 7.21
C GLN A 28 4.29 5.58 6.56
N ASP A 29 4.49 6.61 7.37
CA ASP A 29 4.86 7.93 6.87
C ASP A 29 6.26 7.90 6.25
N ASP A 30 7.18 7.12 6.83
CA ASP A 30 8.52 6.95 6.30
C ASP A 30 8.51 6.18 4.97
N VAL A 31 7.76 5.07 4.90
CA VAL A 31 7.58 4.32 3.64
C VAL A 31 6.97 5.21 2.57
N LEU A 32 5.97 6.02 2.92
CA LEU A 32 5.33 6.91 1.97
C LEU A 32 6.29 8.00 1.46
N ALA A 33 7.09 8.58 2.35
CA ALA A 33 8.07 9.58 1.97
C ALA A 33 9.14 9.02 1.03
N VAL A 34 9.65 7.80 1.30
CA VAL A 34 10.58 7.11 0.40
C VAL A 34 9.91 6.79 -0.94
N LEU A 35 8.67 6.28 -0.93
CA LEU A 35 7.91 5.98 -2.15
C LEU A 35 7.74 7.23 -3.02
N ARG A 36 7.36 8.37 -2.42
CA ARG A 36 7.18 9.63 -3.15
C ARG A 36 8.48 10.10 -3.81
N LEU A 37 9.61 10.00 -3.11
CA LEU A 37 10.94 10.32 -3.66
C LEU A 37 11.30 9.41 -4.85
N MET A 38 11.07 8.10 -4.73
CA MET A 38 11.29 7.16 -5.84
C MET A 38 10.42 7.50 -7.06
N ILE A 39 9.15 7.84 -6.85
CA ILE A 39 8.25 8.17 -7.97
C ILE A 39 8.61 9.53 -8.59
N ASP A 40 8.95 10.54 -7.78
CA ASP A 40 9.37 11.87 -8.28
C ASP A 40 10.63 11.78 -9.15
N SER A 41 11.50 10.81 -8.87
CA SER A 41 12.71 10.54 -9.67
C SER A 41 12.42 10.19 -11.14
N TYR A 42 11.24 9.64 -11.45
CA TYR A 42 10.83 9.41 -12.84
C TYR A 42 10.34 10.68 -13.53
N ARG A 43 9.94 11.71 -12.77
CA ARG A 43 9.41 12.97 -13.30
C ARG A 43 10.48 14.06 -13.41
N ALA A 44 11.41 14.09 -12.47
CA ALA A 44 12.46 15.09 -12.34
C ALA A 44 13.77 14.42 -11.91
N PRO A 45 14.46 13.71 -12.83
CA PRO A 45 15.69 12.97 -12.51
C PRO A 45 16.80 13.85 -11.91
N GLU A 46 16.83 15.13 -12.26
CA GLU A 46 17.80 16.13 -11.77
C GLU A 46 17.69 16.42 -10.27
N ARG A 47 16.67 15.89 -9.60
CA ARG A 47 16.46 16.05 -8.15
C ARG A 47 17.05 14.91 -7.32
N ASP A 48 17.70 13.93 -7.96
CA ASP A 48 18.35 12.80 -7.30
C ASP A 48 17.43 12.05 -6.31
N GLY A 49 16.13 11.97 -6.62
CA GLY A 49 15.14 11.41 -5.69
C GLY A 49 15.41 9.96 -5.29
N TRP A 50 16.12 9.18 -6.13
CA TRP A 50 16.55 7.82 -5.80
C TRP A 50 17.62 7.80 -4.70
N CYS A 51 18.61 8.70 -4.78
CA CYS A 51 19.63 8.85 -3.74
C CYS A 51 18.99 9.35 -2.45
N LEU A 52 18.13 10.38 -2.52
CA LEU A 52 17.40 10.90 -1.37
C LEU A 52 16.49 9.85 -0.72
N ALA A 53 15.85 8.99 -1.52
CA ALA A 53 15.04 7.88 -1.03
C ALA A 53 15.89 6.86 -0.26
N LEU A 54 17.07 6.52 -0.77
CA LEU A 54 18.01 5.61 -0.09
C LEU A 54 18.51 6.23 1.22
N ASP A 55 19.00 7.46 1.19
CA ASP A 55 19.51 8.17 2.38
C ASP A 55 18.43 8.25 3.46
N ARG A 56 17.19 8.55 3.07
CA ARG A 56 16.05 8.59 3.99
C ARG A 56 15.77 7.23 4.61
N ALA A 57 15.78 6.16 3.82
CA ALA A 57 15.56 4.82 4.33
C ALA A 57 16.67 4.40 5.29
N GLN A 58 17.93 4.69 4.97
CA GLN A 58 19.08 4.40 5.83
C GLN A 58 19.05 5.21 7.13
N ALA A 59 18.66 6.48 7.07
CA ALA A 59 18.49 7.31 8.27
C ALA A 59 17.41 6.75 9.21
N ARG A 60 16.33 6.16 8.66
CA ARG A 60 15.21 5.66 9.46
C ARG A 60 15.43 4.27 10.05
N TRP A 61 15.99 3.34 9.27
CA TRP A 61 16.10 1.92 9.62
C TRP A 61 17.55 1.45 9.82
N GLY A 62 18.54 2.33 9.68
CA GLY A 62 19.97 2.00 9.69
C GLY A 62 20.51 1.66 8.30
N GLU A 63 21.82 1.76 8.11
CA GLU A 63 22.46 1.67 6.79
C GLU A 63 22.12 0.38 6.02
N THR A 64 22.25 -0.78 6.67
CA THR A 64 22.00 -2.08 6.03
C THR A 64 20.50 -2.35 5.85
N ARG A 65 19.70 -2.26 6.92
CA ARG A 65 18.25 -2.53 6.86
C ARG A 65 17.54 -1.52 5.97
N GLY A 66 17.94 -0.25 6.01
CA GLY A 66 17.40 0.81 5.17
C GLY A 66 17.66 0.57 3.68
N ALA A 67 18.86 0.10 3.29
CA ALA A 67 19.14 -0.28 1.92
C ALA A 67 18.25 -1.45 1.43
N ILE A 68 17.99 -2.42 2.30
CA ILE A 68 17.09 -3.54 2.00
C ILE A 68 15.64 -3.05 1.85
N VAL A 69 15.14 -2.23 2.78
CA VAL A 69 13.80 -1.62 2.72
C VAL A 69 13.63 -0.81 1.43
N PHE A 70 14.63 0.00 1.08
CA PHE A 70 14.66 0.73 -0.17
C PHE A 70 14.55 -0.20 -1.39
N ALA A 71 15.36 -1.25 -1.44
CA ALA A 71 15.35 -2.19 -2.56
C ALA A 71 14.01 -2.94 -2.69
N ASP A 72 13.44 -3.41 -1.58
CA ASP A 72 12.14 -4.08 -1.59
C ASP A 72 11.00 -3.13 -1.95
N LEU A 73 11.04 -1.86 -1.51
CA LEU A 73 10.06 -0.86 -1.92
C LEU A 73 10.17 -0.54 -3.42
N ALA A 74 11.39 -0.47 -3.98
CA ALA A 74 11.60 -0.33 -5.41
C ALA A 74 11.02 -1.52 -6.20
N GLN A 75 11.15 -2.74 -5.67
CA GLN A 75 10.51 -3.93 -6.25
C GLN A 75 8.99 -3.84 -6.19
N VAL A 76 8.41 -3.39 -5.07
CA VAL A 76 6.96 -3.15 -4.96
C VAL A 76 6.49 -2.16 -6.01
N LEU A 77 7.19 -1.04 -6.16
CA LEU A 77 6.87 -0.03 -7.17
C LEU A 77 6.98 -0.58 -8.60
N SER A 78 8.01 -1.37 -8.88
CA SER A 78 8.16 -2.04 -10.19
C SER A 78 7.00 -2.98 -10.49
N ARG A 79 6.55 -3.78 -9.52
CA ARG A 79 5.40 -4.68 -9.71
C ARG A 79 4.10 -3.91 -9.87
N LEU A 80 3.90 -2.88 -9.06
CA LEU A 80 2.73 -2.00 -9.15
C LEU A 80 2.61 -1.35 -10.53
N ARG A 81 3.73 -0.91 -11.12
CA ARG A 81 3.78 -0.31 -12.47
C ARG A 81 3.44 -1.30 -13.59
N VAL A 82 3.79 -2.57 -13.43
CA VAL A 82 3.48 -3.61 -14.43
C VAL A 82 2.04 -4.09 -14.30
N THR A 83 1.52 -4.15 -13.06
CA THR A 83 0.17 -4.65 -12.79
C THR A 83 -0.91 -3.61 -13.09
N ARG A 84 -0.66 -2.31 -12.89
CA ARG A 84 -1.66 -1.25 -13.15
C ARG A 84 -1.55 -0.69 -14.56
N HIS A 85 -2.70 -0.38 -15.18
CA HIS A 85 -2.72 0.33 -16.46
C HIS A 85 -2.78 1.85 -16.26
N SER A 86 -3.45 2.32 -15.21
CA SER A 86 -3.61 3.76 -14.97
C SER A 86 -2.46 4.33 -14.11
N PRO A 87 -2.10 5.61 -14.31
CA PRO A 87 -1.09 6.27 -13.48
C PRO A 87 -1.37 6.12 -11.98
N PHE A 88 -0.33 5.81 -11.21
CA PHE A 88 -0.41 5.84 -9.77
C PHE A 88 -0.37 7.29 -9.27
N GLY A 89 -1.47 7.74 -8.68
CA GLY A 89 -1.57 9.08 -8.10
C GLY A 89 -0.88 9.17 -6.75
N PHE A 90 0.10 10.05 -6.61
CA PHE A 90 0.90 10.23 -5.39
C PHE A 90 1.00 11.72 -5.02
N GLY A 91 1.32 11.97 -3.74
CA GLY A 91 1.43 13.32 -3.19
C GLY A 91 2.79 13.97 -3.44
N ARG A 92 2.87 15.26 -3.17
CA ARG A 92 4.11 16.03 -3.37
C ARG A 92 5.19 15.67 -2.34
N VAL A 93 6.44 15.67 -2.78
CA VAL A 93 7.64 15.39 -1.95
C VAL A 93 7.94 16.54 -0.98
N ASP A 94 7.61 17.77 -1.36
CA ASP A 94 7.87 19.01 -0.59
C ASP A 94 7.06 19.14 0.72
N GLY A 95 6.31 18.11 1.12
CA GLY A 95 5.53 18.08 2.36
C GLY A 95 4.24 18.91 2.32
N SER A 96 3.96 19.63 1.23
CA SER A 96 2.74 20.44 1.06
C SER A 96 1.45 19.58 1.02
N GLN A 97 1.58 18.27 0.81
CA GLN A 97 0.49 17.31 0.88
C GLN A 97 0.76 16.25 1.96
N PRO A 98 0.47 16.58 3.24
CA PRO A 98 0.75 15.68 4.35
C PRO A 98 -0.16 14.46 4.38
N ARG A 99 -1.36 14.55 3.78
CA ARG A 99 -2.30 13.43 3.72
C ARG A 99 -2.01 12.52 2.52
N PRO A 100 -2.14 11.19 2.67
CA PRO A 100 -2.05 10.27 1.54
C PRO A 100 -3.11 10.57 0.48
N THR A 101 -2.76 10.43 -0.79
CA THR A 101 -3.75 10.32 -1.88
C THR A 101 -4.56 9.02 -1.72
N ARG A 102 -5.61 8.85 -2.55
CA ARG A 102 -6.38 7.60 -2.55
C ARG A 102 -5.52 6.36 -2.87
N HIS A 103 -4.62 6.45 -3.85
CA HIS A 103 -3.78 5.30 -4.20
C HIS A 103 -2.71 5.03 -3.14
N GLU A 104 -2.14 6.07 -2.54
CA GLU A 104 -1.22 5.94 -1.41
C GLU A 104 -1.91 5.31 -0.20
N ALA A 105 -3.14 5.71 0.10
CA ALA A 105 -3.93 5.12 1.18
C ALA A 105 -4.21 3.64 0.96
N LEU A 106 -4.57 3.24 -0.27
CA LEU A 106 -4.74 1.84 -0.64
C LEU A 106 -3.43 1.06 -0.52
N PHE A 107 -2.32 1.60 -1.03
CA PHE A 107 -0.99 1.00 -0.89
C PHE A 107 -0.62 0.75 0.59
N LEU A 108 -0.77 1.77 1.44
CA LEU A 108 -0.51 1.66 2.89
C LEU A 108 -1.46 0.66 3.57
N GLN A 109 -2.69 0.55 3.10
CA GLN A 109 -3.64 -0.44 3.61
C GLN A 109 -3.23 -1.86 3.22
N VAL A 110 -2.80 -2.12 1.98
CA VAL A 110 -2.25 -3.44 1.60
C VAL A 110 -1.04 -3.79 2.46
N ALA A 111 -0.11 -2.86 2.65
CA ALA A 111 1.08 -3.07 3.47
C ALA A 111 0.72 -3.40 4.93
N ARG A 112 -0.17 -2.62 5.55
CA ARG A 112 -0.65 -2.91 6.91
C ARG A 112 -1.31 -4.27 7.05
N LEU A 113 -2.22 -4.60 6.13
CA LEU A 113 -2.94 -5.88 6.18
C LEU A 113 -1.98 -7.05 5.96
N SER A 114 -0.95 -6.87 5.12
CA SER A 114 0.11 -7.85 4.91
C SER A 114 0.99 -8.02 6.15
N HIS A 115 1.34 -6.92 6.81
CA HIS A 115 2.12 -6.92 8.07
C HIS A 115 1.35 -7.61 9.20
N ALA A 116 0.05 -7.36 9.31
CA ALA A 116 -0.84 -7.97 10.31
C ALA A 116 -1.25 -9.43 9.98
N GLY A 117 -0.77 -10.01 8.88
CA GLY A 117 -1.11 -11.38 8.49
C GLY A 117 -2.52 -11.58 7.92
N HIS A 118 -3.25 -10.50 7.59
CA HIS A 118 -4.60 -10.55 7.02
C HIS A 118 -4.59 -10.74 5.50
N ALA A 119 -4.10 -11.90 5.04
CA ALA A 119 -3.84 -12.17 3.62
C ALA A 119 -5.04 -11.91 2.69
N THR A 120 -6.23 -12.44 3.01
CA THR A 120 -7.43 -12.29 2.18
C THR A 120 -7.87 -10.81 2.05
N GLN A 121 -7.75 -10.04 3.13
CA GLN A 121 -8.10 -8.61 3.10
C GLN A 121 -7.04 -7.82 2.32
N ALA A 122 -5.76 -8.14 2.50
CA ALA A 122 -4.67 -7.53 1.74
C ALA A 122 -4.84 -7.76 0.23
N GLU A 123 -5.25 -8.98 -0.16
CA GLU A 123 -5.55 -9.33 -1.54
C GLU A 123 -6.72 -8.53 -2.11
N ALA A 124 -7.85 -8.45 -1.39
CA ALA A 124 -8.99 -7.66 -1.84
C ALA A 124 -8.63 -6.18 -2.07
N VAL A 125 -7.86 -5.56 -1.16
CA VAL A 125 -7.40 -4.18 -1.30
C VAL A 125 -6.37 -4.05 -2.43
N ALA A 126 -5.47 -5.03 -2.59
CA ALA A 126 -4.52 -5.05 -3.69
C ALA A 126 -5.23 -5.13 -5.03
N THR A 127 -6.28 -5.93 -5.17
CA THR A 127 -7.11 -6.00 -6.38
C THR A 127 -7.74 -4.65 -6.70
N LEU A 128 -8.25 -3.92 -5.71
CA LEU A 128 -8.75 -2.55 -5.91
C LEU A 128 -7.65 -1.60 -6.36
N LEU A 129 -6.47 -1.66 -5.72
CA LEU A 129 -5.32 -0.88 -6.11
C LEU A 129 -4.79 -1.28 -7.50
N CYS A 130 -4.96 -2.52 -7.91
CA CYS A 130 -4.45 -3.04 -9.17
C CYS A 130 -5.51 -3.09 -10.27
N GLU A 131 -6.65 -2.40 -10.09
CA GLU A 131 -7.70 -2.26 -11.11
C GLU A 131 -8.33 -3.60 -11.52
N GLY A 132 -8.31 -4.61 -10.63
CA GLY A 132 -8.81 -5.96 -10.92
C GLY A 132 -7.78 -6.89 -11.58
N ASN A 133 -6.56 -6.43 -11.86
CA ASN A 133 -5.52 -7.23 -12.50
C ASN A 133 -4.85 -8.23 -11.54
N GLU A 134 -4.05 -9.15 -12.08
CA GLU A 134 -3.30 -10.18 -11.33
C GLU A 134 -2.35 -9.55 -10.31
N VAL A 135 -2.53 -9.85 -9.01
CA VAL A 135 -1.84 -9.18 -7.89
C VAL A 135 -0.79 -10.01 -7.18
N THR A 136 -0.59 -11.28 -7.54
CA THR A 136 0.28 -12.22 -6.80
C THR A 136 1.72 -11.71 -6.72
N ALA A 137 2.27 -11.24 -7.84
CA ALA A 137 3.64 -10.72 -7.88
C ALA A 137 3.80 -9.45 -7.03
N TYR A 138 2.80 -8.57 -7.05
CA TYR A 138 2.76 -7.35 -6.24
C TYR A 138 2.67 -7.69 -4.73
N LEU A 139 1.74 -8.57 -4.34
CA LEU A 139 1.58 -9.01 -2.95
C LEU A 139 2.83 -9.71 -2.41
N ASN A 140 3.50 -10.53 -3.23
CA ASN A 140 4.78 -11.14 -2.87
C ASN A 140 5.85 -10.09 -2.55
N ALA A 141 5.93 -9.01 -3.34
CA ALA A 141 6.85 -7.92 -3.06
C ALA A 141 6.49 -7.15 -1.79
N VAL A 142 5.18 -6.87 -1.56
CA VAL A 142 4.72 -6.19 -0.35
C VAL A 142 5.02 -7.04 0.90
N ARG A 143 4.81 -8.35 0.85
CA ARG A 143 5.12 -9.26 1.97
C ARG A 143 6.60 -9.24 2.36
N ARG A 144 7.51 -9.20 1.38
CA ARG A 144 8.94 -9.05 1.65
C ARG A 144 9.26 -7.71 2.30
N LEU A 145 8.70 -6.62 1.75
CA LEU A 145 8.89 -5.27 2.30
C LEU A 145 8.47 -5.20 3.78
N VAL A 146 7.27 -5.68 4.10
CA VAL A 146 6.73 -5.54 5.46
C VAL A 146 7.36 -6.48 6.48
N ALA A 147 8.04 -7.54 6.03
CA ALA A 147 8.83 -8.40 6.92
C ALA A 147 10.01 -7.67 7.58
N HIS A 148 10.39 -6.50 7.04
CA HIS A 148 11.41 -5.63 7.62
C HIS A 148 10.86 -4.63 8.62
N PHE A 149 9.60 -4.72 9.04
CA PHE A 149 9.01 -3.79 10.01
C PHE A 149 8.59 -4.53 11.28
N ASP A 150 8.99 -3.98 12.42
CA ASP A 150 8.59 -4.44 13.76
C ASP A 150 7.23 -3.81 14.15
#